data_AF-A0A6M3LPC1-F1
#
_entry.id   AF-A0A6M3LPC1-F1
#
_cell.length_a   1.000
_cell.length_b   1.000
_cell.length_c   1.000
_cell.angle_alpha   90.00
_cell.angle_beta   90.00
_cell.angle_gamma   90.00
#
_symmetry.space_group_name_H-M   'P 1'
#
loop_
_entity.id
_entity.type
_entity.pdbx_description
1 polymer ?
#
loop_
_entity_poly.entity_id
_entity_poly.type
_entity_poly.pdbx_seq_one_letter_code
_entity_poly.pdbx_strand_id
1 'polypeptide(L)'
;MKVPRVSQVLKPFSGYENIPAGTLEEASIRGTRRHAACSSLALAVPILRRDSEDEGYVQSFKDWFKRYVLRAVLVSERLYDPKLNFSGEPDFLFELHPMIKEIKAGDLVIVDLKPEWTQGRPAWACQCSAYLHLAKANGYPAKIAASLHPDQDGGPARLEWYKNSPRDFAAFLNALNAHNYFFNGRE
;
A
#
# COMPACT_ATOMS: atom_id res chain seq x y z
N MET A 1 -10.11 -7.36 16.97
CA MET A 1 -10.16 -6.08 17.71
C MET A 1 -10.69 -5.02 16.75
N LYS A 2 -11.72 -4.24 17.11
CA LYS A 2 -12.20 -3.14 16.25
C LYS A 2 -11.34 -1.90 16.52
N VAL A 3 -10.47 -1.57 15.58
CA VAL A 3 -9.57 -0.42 15.64
C VAL A 3 -9.57 0.28 14.29
N PRO A 4 -9.38 1.61 14.24
CA PRO A 4 -9.34 2.34 12.98
C PRO A 4 -8.24 1.81 12.05
N ARG A 5 -8.55 1.74 10.76
CA ARG A 5 -7.61 1.36 9.71
C ARG A 5 -6.82 2.57 9.23
N VAL A 6 -5.57 2.38 8.82
CA VAL A 6 -4.74 3.45 8.23
C VAL A 6 -5.50 4.23 7.14
N SER A 7 -6.18 3.53 6.22
CA SER A 7 -6.96 4.17 5.16
C SER A 7 -8.17 4.95 5.66
N GLN A 8 -8.82 4.53 6.75
CA GLN A 8 -9.93 5.26 7.37
C GLN A 8 -9.44 6.55 8.01
N VAL A 9 -8.34 6.47 8.77
CA VAL A 9 -7.70 7.63 9.42
C VAL A 9 -7.28 8.68 8.39
N LEU A 10 -6.78 8.25 7.24
CA LEU A 10 -6.27 9.13 6.20
C LEU A 10 -7.34 9.59 5.19
N LYS A 11 -8.55 9.03 5.23
CA LYS A 11 -9.64 9.35 4.29
C LYS A 11 -9.94 10.85 4.19
N PRO A 12 -9.97 11.65 5.28
CA PRO A 12 -10.23 13.09 5.17
C PRO A 12 -9.16 13.88 4.39
N PHE A 13 -7.98 13.28 4.15
CA PHE A 13 -6.84 13.93 3.52
C PHE A 13 -6.58 13.39 2.11
N SER A 14 -7.54 12.65 1.52
CA SER A 14 -7.37 12.02 0.22
C SER A 14 -7.55 12.97 -0.97
N GLY A 15 -8.09 14.19 -0.76
CA GLY A 15 -8.26 15.19 -1.81
C GLY A 15 -9.39 14.89 -2.81
N TYR A 16 -10.40 14.11 -2.40
CA TYR A 16 -11.49 13.65 -3.27
C TYR A 16 -12.79 14.44 -3.12
N GLU A 17 -12.81 15.50 -2.32
CA GLU A 17 -14.00 16.28 -1.96
C GLU A 17 -14.77 16.86 -3.15
N ASN A 18 -14.09 17.08 -4.29
CA ASN A 18 -14.68 17.66 -5.50
C ASN A 18 -14.90 16.64 -6.63
N ILE A 19 -14.66 15.35 -6.39
CA ILE A 19 -14.82 14.30 -7.41
C ILE A 19 -16.23 13.70 -7.30
N PRO A 20 -16.99 13.55 -8.41
CA PRO A 20 -18.30 12.92 -8.38
C PRO A 20 -18.27 11.51 -7.77
N ALA A 21 -19.28 11.18 -6.96
CA ALA A 21 -19.33 9.91 -6.23
C ALA A 21 -19.26 8.69 -7.15
N GLY A 22 -19.96 8.72 -8.29
CA GLY A 22 -19.92 7.62 -9.28
C GLY A 22 -18.51 7.39 -9.85
N THR A 23 -17.76 8.46 -10.12
CA THR A 23 -16.37 8.36 -10.59
C THR A 23 -15.45 7.74 -9.53
N LEU A 24 -15.65 8.11 -8.26
CA LEU A 24 -14.90 7.52 -7.14
C LEU A 24 -15.23 6.03 -6.94
N GLU A 25 -16.50 5.66 -7.09
CA GLU A 25 -16.94 4.27 -6.98
C GLU A 25 -16.35 3.41 -8.10
N GLU A 26 -16.44 3.86 -9.36
CA GLU A 26 -15.83 3.18 -10.51
C GLU A 26 -14.31 3.04 -10.35
N ALA A 27 -13.63 4.11 -9.90
CA ALA A 27 -12.20 4.07 -9.61
C ALA A 27 -11.86 3.09 -8.48
N SER A 28 -12.67 3.04 -7.42
CA SER A 28 -12.51 2.10 -6.32
C SER A 28 -12.69 0.65 -6.78
N ILE A 29 -13.72 0.36 -7.57
CA ILE A 29 -13.98 -0.99 -8.12
C ILE A 29 -12.79 -1.45 -8.97
N ARG A 30 -12.32 -0.59 -9.89
CA ARG A 30 -11.16 -0.86 -10.74
C ARG A 30 -9.90 -1.08 -9.91
N GLY A 31 -9.64 -0.22 -8.93
CA GLY A 31 -8.51 -0.33 -8.01
C GLY A 31 -8.51 -1.65 -7.22
N THR A 32 -9.65 -2.02 -6.63
CA THR A 32 -9.81 -3.28 -5.88
C THR A 32 -9.57 -4.50 -6.76
N ARG A 33 -10.10 -4.50 -8.00
CA ARG A 33 -9.91 -5.60 -8.95
C ARG A 33 -8.44 -5.77 -9.35
N ARG A 34 -7.75 -4.65 -9.65
CA ARG A 34 -6.32 -4.61 -9.98
C ARG A 34 -5.45 -5.12 -8.83
N HIS A 35 -5.71 -4.66 -7.61
CA HIS A 35 -5.05 -5.13 -6.39
C HIS A 35 -5.22 -6.64 -6.21
N ALA A 36 -6.46 -7.14 -6.29
CA ALA A 36 -6.74 -8.57 -6.16
C ALA A 36 -5.97 -9.41 -7.18
N ALA A 37 -5.91 -8.97 -8.44
CA ALA A 37 -5.15 -9.66 -9.48
C ALA A 37 -3.64 -9.72 -9.18
N CYS A 38 -3.05 -8.62 -8.72
CA CYS A 38 -1.65 -8.58 -8.30
C CYS A 38 -1.38 -9.43 -7.05
N SER A 39 -2.28 -9.44 -6.07
CA SER A 39 -2.19 -10.32 -4.89
C SER A 39 -2.26 -11.79 -5.29
N SER A 40 -3.15 -12.18 -6.21
CA SER A 40 -3.19 -13.54 -6.75
C SER A 40 -1.87 -13.94 -7.41
N LEU A 41 -1.24 -13.04 -8.18
CA LEU A 41 0.07 -13.28 -8.78
C LEU A 41 1.17 -13.48 -7.71
N ALA A 42 1.21 -12.62 -6.69
CA ALA A 42 2.20 -12.69 -5.63
C ALA A 42 2.06 -13.97 -4.79
N LEU A 43 0.83 -14.46 -4.61
CA LEU A 43 0.51 -15.72 -3.93
C LEU A 43 0.64 -16.96 -4.83
N ALA A 44 0.96 -16.79 -6.12
CA ALA A 44 0.99 -17.86 -7.11
C ALA A 44 -0.32 -18.67 -7.22
N VAL A 45 -1.47 -17.99 -7.06
CA VAL A 45 -2.80 -18.57 -7.22
C VAL A 45 -3.49 -18.04 -8.49
N PRO A 46 -4.51 -18.75 -9.03
CA PRO A 46 -5.23 -18.27 -10.20
C PRO A 46 -5.91 -16.90 -9.99
N ILE A 47 -5.80 -16.01 -10.98
CA ILE A 47 -6.57 -14.77 -11.04
C ILE A 47 -8.00 -15.13 -11.47
N LEU A 48 -8.97 -14.96 -10.57
CA LEU A 48 -10.36 -15.38 -10.79
C LEU A 48 -11.16 -14.45 -11.71
N ARG A 49 -10.81 -13.17 -11.74
CA ARG A 49 -11.46 -12.16 -12.58
C ARG A 49 -10.42 -11.45 -13.43
N ARG A 50 -10.59 -11.53 -14.75
CA ARG A 50 -9.75 -10.82 -15.72
C ARG A 50 -10.65 -9.96 -16.58
N ASP A 51 -10.45 -8.66 -16.47
CA ASP A 51 -11.09 -7.68 -17.34
C ASP A 51 -10.00 -7.09 -18.25
N SER A 52 -10.30 -6.97 -19.54
CA SER A 52 -9.30 -6.62 -20.57
C SER A 52 -8.61 -5.28 -20.32
N GLU A 53 -9.31 -4.35 -19.68
CA GLU A 53 -8.78 -3.02 -19.30
C GLU A 53 -7.71 -3.05 -18.20
N ASP A 54 -7.52 -4.19 -17.53
CA ASP A 54 -6.49 -4.35 -16.49
C ASP A 54 -5.27 -5.15 -16.98
N GLU A 55 -5.31 -5.70 -18.21
CA GLU A 55 -4.28 -6.62 -18.69
C GLU A 55 -2.88 -5.98 -18.69
N GLY A 56 -2.76 -4.76 -19.19
CA GLY A 56 -1.48 -4.03 -19.19
C GLY A 56 -0.99 -3.78 -17.76
N TYR A 57 -1.85 -3.30 -16.86
CA TYR A 57 -1.52 -3.11 -15.46
C TYR A 57 -0.99 -4.38 -14.78
N VAL A 58 -1.72 -5.49 -14.95
CA VAL A 58 -1.38 -6.79 -14.36
C VAL A 58 -0.08 -7.34 -14.96
N GLN A 59 0.12 -7.17 -16.28
CA GLN A 59 1.34 -7.58 -16.96
C GLN A 59 2.56 -6.76 -16.50
N SER A 60 2.40 -5.44 -16.34
CA SER A 60 3.43 -4.55 -15.80
C SER A 60 3.87 -4.97 -14.39
N PHE A 61 2.90 -5.27 -13.50
CA PHE A 61 3.19 -5.79 -12.17
C PHE A 61 3.90 -7.14 -12.23
N LYS A 62 3.42 -8.07 -13.06
CA LYS A 62 3.98 -9.42 -13.20
C LYS A 62 5.45 -9.39 -13.62
N ASP A 63 5.80 -8.54 -14.58
CA ASP A 63 7.19 -8.42 -15.06
C ASP A 63 8.09 -7.78 -14.01
N TRP A 64 7.60 -6.76 -13.31
CA TRP A 64 8.30 -6.18 -12.16
C TRP A 64 8.52 -7.21 -11.04
N PHE A 65 7.48 -7.97 -10.68
CA PHE A 65 7.52 -8.96 -9.61
C PHE A 65 8.56 -10.04 -9.91
N LYS A 66 8.50 -10.63 -11.12
CA LYS A 66 9.47 -11.65 -11.56
C LYS A 66 10.91 -11.15 -11.54
N ARG A 67 11.11 -9.88 -11.85
CA ARG A 67 12.46 -9.30 -11.98
C ARG A 67 13.06 -8.90 -10.65
N TYR A 68 12.25 -8.41 -9.72
CA TYR A 68 12.75 -7.70 -8.54
C TYR A 68 12.32 -8.30 -7.20
N VAL A 69 11.32 -9.17 -7.15
CA VAL A 69 10.86 -9.78 -5.90
C VAL A 69 11.54 -11.14 -5.73
N LEU A 70 12.35 -11.26 -4.68
CA LEU A 70 12.97 -12.53 -4.30
C LEU A 70 12.00 -13.42 -3.54
N ARG A 71 11.18 -12.82 -2.67
CA ARG A 71 10.21 -13.52 -1.83
C ARG A 71 9.05 -12.62 -1.44
N ALA A 72 7.84 -13.17 -1.52
CA ALA A 72 6.65 -12.60 -0.89
C ALA A 72 6.60 -13.00 0.60
N VAL A 73 6.64 -12.02 1.50
CA VAL A 73 6.60 -12.26 2.96
C VAL A 73 5.19 -12.08 3.50
N LEU A 74 4.48 -11.05 3.05
CA LEU A 74 3.05 -10.84 3.31
C LEU A 74 2.36 -10.38 2.02
N VAL A 75 1.12 -10.79 1.83
CA VAL A 75 0.27 -10.33 0.73
C VAL A 75 -1.12 -10.01 1.26
N SER A 76 -1.47 -8.72 1.30
CA SER A 76 -2.77 -8.21 1.77
C SER A 76 -3.16 -8.74 3.16
N GLU A 77 -2.19 -8.84 4.07
CA GLU A 77 -2.41 -9.31 5.44
C GLU A 77 -2.60 -8.14 6.41
N ARG A 78 -3.62 -8.26 7.28
CA ARG A 78 -3.95 -7.24 8.28
C ARG A 78 -2.96 -7.29 9.45
N LEU A 79 -2.26 -6.18 9.65
CA LEU A 79 -1.37 -5.94 10.79
C LEU A 79 -2.05 -5.04 11.82
N TYR A 80 -1.69 -5.23 13.09
CA TYR A 80 -2.27 -4.51 14.22
C TYR A 80 -1.18 -3.89 15.11
N ASP A 81 -1.42 -2.70 15.64
CA ASP A 81 -0.68 -2.17 16.78
C ASP A 81 -1.64 -1.98 17.96
N PRO A 82 -1.68 -2.93 18.92
CA PRO A 82 -2.51 -2.80 20.12
C PRO A 82 -2.12 -1.63 21.03
N LYS A 83 -0.86 -1.16 20.99
CA LYS A 83 -0.39 -0.07 21.86
C LYS A 83 -0.88 1.28 21.36
N LEU A 84 -0.91 1.46 20.04
CA LEU A 84 -1.41 2.68 19.40
C LEU A 84 -2.86 2.55 18.91
N ASN A 85 -3.47 1.39 19.09
CA ASN A 85 -4.88 1.11 18.80
C ASN A 85 -5.27 1.43 17.34
N PHE A 86 -4.50 0.95 16.37
CA PHE A 86 -4.84 1.03 14.95
C PHE A 86 -4.40 -0.22 14.18
N SER A 87 -4.94 -0.39 12.97
CA SER A 87 -4.58 -1.50 12.07
C SER A 87 -4.33 -1.02 10.65
N GLY A 88 -3.73 -1.87 9.83
CA GLY A 88 -3.46 -1.59 8.43
C GLY A 88 -3.28 -2.88 7.64
N GLU A 89 -3.51 -2.81 6.34
CA GLU A 89 -3.28 -3.94 5.43
C GLU A 89 -2.42 -3.39 4.31
N PRO A 90 -1.09 -3.49 4.45
CA PRO A 90 -0.20 -3.21 3.34
C PRO A 90 -0.50 -4.19 2.21
N ASP A 91 -0.42 -3.73 0.96
CA ASP A 91 -0.64 -4.62 -0.17
C ASP A 91 0.39 -5.74 -0.17
N PHE A 92 1.65 -5.38 0.06
CA PHE A 92 2.74 -6.33 0.12
C PHE A 92 3.82 -6.00 1.15
N LEU A 93 4.43 -7.06 1.68
CA LEU A 93 5.77 -7.03 2.27
C LEU A 93 6.66 -7.98 1.48
N PHE A 94 7.67 -7.43 0.81
CA PHE A 94 8.55 -8.19 -0.07
C PHE A 94 10.00 -8.12 0.39
N GLU A 95 10.74 -9.20 0.13
CA GLU A 95 12.19 -9.17 0.03
C GLU A 95 12.55 -8.85 -1.42
N LEU A 96 13.19 -7.70 -1.65
CA LEU A 96 13.53 -7.23 -2.99
C LEU A 96 14.98 -7.54 -3.36
N HIS A 97 15.24 -7.68 -4.65
CA HIS A 97 16.58 -7.96 -5.18
C HIS A 97 17.50 -6.75 -4.99
N PRO A 98 18.75 -6.92 -4.51
CA PRO A 98 19.71 -5.82 -4.29
C PRO A 98 20.25 -5.18 -5.58
N MET A 99 19.64 -5.48 -6.74
CA MET A 99 19.93 -4.78 -8.00
C MET A 99 19.22 -3.42 -8.04
N ILE A 100 18.22 -3.24 -7.19
CA ILE A 100 17.62 -1.95 -6.87
C ILE A 100 18.59 -1.22 -5.94
N LYS A 101 19.04 -0.03 -6.32
CA LYS A 101 20.13 0.70 -5.64
C LYS A 101 19.80 1.03 -4.17
N GLU A 102 18.53 1.16 -3.84
CA GLU A 102 18.03 1.47 -2.51
C GLU A 102 17.99 0.26 -1.56
N ILE A 103 18.20 -0.97 -2.07
CA ILE A 103 17.96 -2.23 -1.36
C ILE A 103 19.26 -2.99 -1.08
N LYS A 104 19.39 -3.52 0.14
CA LYS A 104 20.44 -4.49 0.50
C LYS A 104 19.86 -5.90 0.58
N ALA A 105 20.72 -6.91 0.49
CA ALA A 105 20.31 -8.31 0.65
C ALA A 105 19.62 -8.52 2.00
N GLY A 106 18.45 -9.16 1.98
CA GLY A 106 17.62 -9.41 3.17
C GLY A 106 16.77 -8.22 3.64
N ASP A 107 16.81 -7.06 2.97
CA ASP A 107 15.92 -5.95 3.32
C ASP A 107 14.47 -6.29 2.97
N LEU A 108 13.58 -6.05 3.94
CA LEU A 108 12.13 -6.13 3.75
C LEU A 108 11.55 -4.75 3.43
N VAL A 109 10.68 -4.72 2.43
CA VAL A 109 10.11 -3.52 1.85
C VAL A 109 8.59 -3.63 1.86
N ILE A 110 7.93 -2.62 2.43
CA ILE A 110 6.49 -2.44 2.24
C ILE A 110 6.28 -1.89 0.82
N VAL A 111 5.47 -2.58 0.02
CA VAL A 111 5.13 -2.12 -1.33
C VAL A 111 3.62 -1.93 -1.42
N ASP A 112 3.20 -0.72 -1.75
CA ASP A 112 1.79 -0.32 -1.84
C ASP A 112 1.46 0.04 -3.31
N LEU A 113 0.46 -0.62 -3.91
CA LEU A 113 0.05 -0.46 -5.29
C LEU A 113 -0.79 0.80 -5.49
N LYS A 114 -0.31 1.69 -6.34
CA LYS A 114 -1.01 2.90 -6.76
C LYS A 114 -1.24 2.87 -8.29
N PRO A 115 -2.50 2.81 -8.76
CA PRO A 115 -2.78 2.65 -10.19
C PRO A 115 -2.64 3.93 -11.02
N GLU A 116 -2.52 5.11 -10.41
CA GLU A 116 -2.48 6.40 -11.12
C GLU A 116 -1.46 7.34 -10.46
N TRP A 117 -0.71 8.12 -11.27
CA TRP A 117 0.40 8.99 -10.82
C TRP A 117 -0.08 10.33 -10.19
N THR A 118 -1.38 10.48 -9.95
CA THR A 118 -1.99 11.76 -9.57
C THR A 118 -2.20 11.87 -8.06
N GLN A 119 -1.75 13.01 -7.53
CA GLN A 119 -2.07 13.68 -6.26
C GLN A 119 -2.42 12.79 -5.04
N GLY A 120 -1.49 12.78 -4.08
CA GLY A 120 -1.68 12.13 -2.78
C GLY A 120 -0.40 12.00 -1.95
N ARG A 121 0.72 12.58 -2.41
CA ARG A 121 2.07 12.32 -1.86
C ARG A 121 2.17 12.44 -0.33
N PRO A 122 1.57 13.46 0.34
CA PRO A 122 1.61 13.52 1.79
C PRO A 122 0.83 12.37 2.47
N ALA A 123 -0.36 12.03 1.97
CA ALA A 123 -1.17 10.95 2.51
C ALA A 123 -0.52 9.58 2.27
N TRP A 124 0.10 9.37 1.09
CA TRP A 124 0.84 8.15 0.78
C TRP A 124 2.09 8.00 1.65
N ALA A 125 2.82 9.09 1.90
CA ALA A 125 3.94 9.09 2.84
C ALA A 125 3.48 8.70 4.26
N CYS A 126 2.36 9.28 4.73
CA CYS A 126 1.75 8.92 6.01
C CYS A 126 1.35 7.43 6.03
N GLN A 127 0.66 6.94 5.00
CA GLN A 127 0.25 5.53 4.88
C GLN A 127 1.46 4.59 4.92
N CYS A 128 2.49 4.85 4.11
CA CYS A 128 3.72 4.07 4.07
C CYS A 128 4.43 4.06 5.42
N SER A 129 4.51 5.21 6.11
CA SER A 129 5.13 5.30 7.43
C SER A 129 4.35 4.52 8.51
N ALA A 130 3.02 4.54 8.45
CA ALA A 130 2.16 3.77 9.35
C ALA A 130 2.30 2.26 9.10
N TYR A 131 2.41 1.84 7.84
CA TYR A 131 2.66 0.44 7.49
C TYR A 131 4.04 -0.04 7.89
N LEU A 132 5.09 0.79 7.78
CA LEU A 132 6.41 0.47 8.32
C LEU A 132 6.39 0.28 9.83
N HIS A 133 5.66 1.16 10.54
CA HIS A 133 5.47 1.01 11.99
C HIS A 133 4.73 -0.29 12.33
N LEU A 134 3.63 -0.59 11.64
CA LEU A 134 2.88 -1.82 11.82
C LEU A 134 3.73 -3.06 11.54
N ALA A 135 4.49 -3.08 10.45
CA ALA A 135 5.41 -4.17 10.13
C ALA A 135 6.38 -4.42 11.30
N LYS A 136 7.00 -3.37 11.82
CA LYS A 136 7.91 -3.46 12.97
C LYS A 136 7.21 -3.94 14.24
N ALA A 137 6.01 -3.44 14.53
CA ALA A 137 5.21 -3.86 15.68
C ALA A 137 4.81 -5.34 15.63
N ASN A 138 4.73 -5.91 14.42
CA ASN A 138 4.39 -7.32 14.17
C ASN A 138 5.63 -8.20 13.89
N GLY A 139 6.84 -7.73 14.22
CA GLY A 139 8.06 -8.53 14.15
C GLY A 139 8.78 -8.53 12.79
N TYR A 140 8.33 -7.73 11.84
CA TYR A 140 8.97 -7.58 10.54
C TYR A 140 9.92 -6.37 10.53
N PRO A 141 11.24 -6.55 10.38
CA PRO A 141 12.21 -5.45 10.45
C PRO A 141 12.28 -4.60 9.15
N ALA A 142 11.13 -4.25 8.58
CA ALA A 142 11.05 -3.39 7.39
C ALA A 142 11.50 -1.96 7.70
N LYS A 143 12.35 -1.39 6.83
CA LYS A 143 12.95 -0.06 7.05
C LYS A 143 12.58 0.96 5.98
N ILE A 144 12.08 0.49 4.85
CA ILE A 144 11.74 1.30 3.70
C ILE A 144 10.42 0.82 3.10
N ALA A 145 9.64 1.78 2.62
CA ALA A 145 8.41 1.52 1.90
C ALA A 145 8.53 2.13 0.50
N ALA A 146 7.69 1.67 -0.41
CA ALA A 146 7.54 2.26 -1.72
C ALA A 146 6.09 2.17 -2.19
N SER A 147 5.66 3.18 -2.94
CA SER A 147 4.48 2.99 -3.80
C SER A 147 4.94 2.43 -5.15
N LEU A 148 4.32 1.36 -5.60
CA LEU A 148 4.52 0.77 -6.92
C LEU A 148 3.41 1.24 -7.85
N HIS A 149 3.81 1.73 -9.02
CA HIS A 149 2.93 2.25 -10.06
C HIS A 149 3.11 1.40 -11.32
N PRO A 150 2.37 0.29 -11.47
CA PRO A 150 2.33 -0.46 -12.71
C PRO A 150 1.77 0.39 -13.85
N ASP A 151 2.33 0.20 -15.03
CA ASP A 151 1.94 0.90 -16.23
C ASP A 151 0.66 0.28 -16.82
N GLN A 152 -0.33 1.11 -17.12
CA GLN A 152 -1.64 0.64 -17.60
C GLN A 152 -1.57 -0.07 -18.96
N ASP A 153 -0.56 0.23 -19.77
CA ASP A 153 -0.36 -0.30 -21.12
C ASP A 153 0.64 -1.48 -21.12
N GLY A 154 1.09 -1.94 -19.95
CA GLY A 154 2.04 -3.05 -19.81
C GLY A 154 3.51 -2.65 -19.85
N GLY A 155 3.81 -1.35 -19.86
CA GLY A 155 5.17 -0.84 -19.75
C GLY A 155 5.83 -1.10 -18.39
N PRO A 156 7.06 -0.60 -18.18
CA PRO A 156 7.79 -0.81 -16.93
C PRO A 156 7.10 -0.14 -15.72
N ALA A 157 6.89 -0.90 -14.64
CA ALA A 157 6.39 -0.35 -13.39
C ALA A 157 7.41 0.59 -12.73
N ARG A 158 6.91 1.63 -12.04
CA ARG A 158 7.74 2.65 -11.37
C ARG A 158 7.60 2.56 -9.84
N LEU A 159 8.71 2.70 -9.13
CA LEU A 159 8.73 2.80 -7.67
C LEU A 159 8.97 4.24 -7.24
N GLU A 160 8.20 4.71 -6.26
CA GLU A 160 8.50 5.93 -5.51
C GLU A 160 8.79 5.55 -4.06
N TRP A 161 9.99 5.90 -3.59
CA TRP A 161 10.51 5.46 -2.31
C TRP A 161 10.10 6.37 -1.16
N TYR A 162 9.65 5.77 -0.06
CA TYR A 162 9.36 6.43 1.20
C TYR A 162 10.27 5.84 2.28
N LYS A 163 11.26 6.62 2.69
CA LYS A 163 12.12 6.26 3.81
C LYS A 163 11.33 6.39 5.11
N ASN A 164 11.68 5.60 6.13
CA ASN A 164 11.10 5.78 7.46
C ASN A 164 11.34 7.21 7.94
N SER A 165 10.26 7.99 7.92
CA SER A 165 10.26 9.42 8.16
C SER A 165 9.51 9.66 9.47
N PRO A 166 10.23 10.06 10.54
CA PRO A 166 9.59 10.41 11.80
C PRO A 166 8.51 11.49 11.64
N ARG A 167 8.70 12.39 10.67
CA ARG A 167 7.74 13.43 10.32
C ARG A 167 6.43 12.85 9.80
N ASP A 168 6.51 11.93 8.84
CA ASP A 168 5.30 11.37 8.20
C ASP A 168 4.52 10.48 9.17
N PHE A 169 5.23 9.73 10.02
CA PHE A 169 4.58 8.95 11.06
C PHE A 169 3.96 9.83 12.14
N ALA A 170 4.61 10.92 12.55
CA ALA A 170 4.02 11.89 13.47
C ALA A 170 2.76 12.55 12.88
N ALA A 171 2.76 12.85 11.57
CA ALA A 171 1.57 13.35 10.88
C ALA A 171 0.44 12.32 10.90
N PHE A 172 0.73 11.04 10.63
CA PHE A 172 -0.24 9.96 10.78
C PHE A 172 -0.79 9.86 12.21
N LEU A 173 0.06 9.94 13.23
CA LEU A 173 -0.38 9.89 14.64
C LEU A 173 -1.29 11.06 15.01
N ASN A 174 -1.02 12.26 14.50
CA ASN A 174 -1.90 13.41 14.69
C ASN A 174 -3.28 13.17 14.06
N ALA A 175 -3.31 12.61 12.85
CA ALA A 175 -4.56 12.21 12.21
C ALA A 175 -5.30 11.11 12.99
N LEU A 176 -4.58 10.11 13.50
CA LEU A 176 -5.14 9.03 14.33
C LEU A 176 -5.72 9.57 15.64
N ASN A 177 -5.02 10.49 16.31
CA ASN A 177 -5.50 11.11 17.54
C ASN A 177 -6.76 11.93 17.29
N ALA A 178 -6.80 12.71 16.22
CA ALA A 178 -8.00 13.44 15.81
C ALA A 178 -9.15 12.46 15.51
N HIS A 179 -8.89 11.41 14.73
CA HIS A 179 -9.88 10.37 14.44
C HIS A 179 -10.42 9.74 15.74
N ASN A 180 -9.55 9.34 16.66
CA ASN A 180 -9.94 8.74 17.93
C ASN A 180 -10.77 9.69 18.79
N TYR A 181 -10.43 10.98 18.81
CA TYR A 181 -11.19 12.00 19.53
C TYR A 181 -12.60 12.18 18.95
N PHE A 182 -12.73 12.34 17.63
CA PHE A 182 -14.02 12.61 16.99
C PHE A 182 -14.91 11.37 16.82
N PHE A 183 -14.32 10.19 16.68
CA PHE A 183 -15.05 8.93 16.41
C PHE A 183 -14.99 7.92 17.58
N ASN A 184 -14.52 8.33 18.76
CA ASN A 184 -14.36 7.48 19.95
C ASN A 184 -13.59 6.17 19.69
N GLY A 185 -12.60 6.22 18.78
CA GLY A 185 -11.83 5.05 18.36
C GLY A 185 -12.65 3.96 17.64
N ARG A 186 -13.83 4.30 17.12
CA ARG A 186 -14.72 3.40 16.35
C ARG A 186 -14.49 3.55 14.84
N GLU A 187 -14.83 2.50 14.09
CA GLU A 187 -14.83 2.47 12.61
C GLU A 187 -15.88 3.40 11.99
#